data_AF-A0A7L9CWJ8-F1
#
_entry.id   AF-A0A7L9CWJ8-F1
#
_cell.length_a   1.000
_cell.length_b   1.000
_cell.length_c   1.000
_cell.angle_alpha   90.00
_cell.angle_beta   90.00
_cell.angle_gamma   90.00
#
_symmetry.space_group_name_H-M   'P 1'
#
loop_
_entity.id
_entity.type
_entity.pdbx_description
1 polymer ?
#
loop_
_entity_poly.entity_id
_entity_poly.type
_entity_poly.pdbx_seq_one_letter_code
_entity_poly.pdbx_strand_id
1 'polypeptide(L)'
;MLTSLFVMGMVLLGFVGIFALMALLFSNEAVSTECDYSPFECGVMPFHETFHGMHISYYSVGILFLVFDIELVISIPLVFIGLATTERVMFWSVFSLILIMGLFMEIEFGSLDWKQ
;
A
#
# COMPACT_ATOMS: atom_id res chain seq x y z
N MET A 1 -0.04 -11.90 27.40
CA MET A 1 0.07 -10.84 26.38
C MET A 1 0.03 -11.40 24.96
N LEU A 2 0.91 -12.34 24.59
CA LEU A 2 0.85 -12.97 23.26
C LEU A 2 -0.43 -13.80 23.05
N THR A 3 -0.84 -14.57 24.07
CA THR A 3 -2.10 -15.34 24.05
C THR A 3 -3.33 -14.45 23.95
N SER A 4 -3.37 -13.31 24.65
CA SER A 4 -4.46 -12.34 24.56
C SER A 4 -4.51 -11.62 23.20
N LEU A 5 -3.36 -11.36 22.59
CA LEU A 5 -3.27 -10.81 21.22
C LEU A 5 -3.82 -11.80 20.19
N PHE A 6 -3.47 -13.08 20.32
CA PHE A 6 -3.97 -14.12 19.42
C PHE A 6 -5.49 -14.28 19.52
N VAL A 7 -6.03 -14.27 20.75
CA VAL A 7 -7.49 -14.32 20.98
C VAL A 7 -8.19 -13.10 20.36
N MET A 8 -7.64 -11.90 20.52
CA MET A 8 -8.20 -10.69 19.90
C MET A 8 -8.20 -10.77 18.37
N GLY A 9 -7.13 -11.28 17.76
CA GLY A 9 -7.04 -11.48 16.31
C GLY A 9 -8.08 -12.46 15.77
N MET A 10 -8.28 -13.58 16.47
CA MET A 10 -9.31 -14.56 16.11
C MET A 10 -10.73 -13.98 16.19
N VAL A 11 -11.01 -13.16 17.21
CA VAL A 11 -12.31 -12.50 17.35
C VAL A 11 -12.56 -11.54 16.18
N LEU A 12 -11.58 -10.71 15.81
CA LEU A 12 -11.70 -9.79 14.68
C LEU A 12 -11.93 -10.51 13.35
N LEU A 13 -11.18 -11.58 13.07
CA LEU A 13 -11.38 -12.40 11.88
C LEU A 13 -12.77 -13.05 11.87
N GLY A 14 -13.25 -13.51 13.03
CA GLY A 14 -14.59 -14.04 13.19
C GLY A 14 -15.68 -13.00 12.85
N PHE A 15 -15.54 -11.76 13.34
CA PHE A 15 -16.46 -10.68 13.00
C PHE A 15 -16.50 -10.41 11.50
N VAL A 16 -15.34 -10.27 10.84
CA VAL A 16 -15.28 -10.04 9.39
C VAL A 16 -15.92 -11.19 8.63
N GLY A 17 -15.66 -12.44 9.04
CA GLY A 17 -16.26 -13.63 8.42
C GLY A 17 -17.78 -13.68 8.58
N ILE A 18 -18.30 -13.35 9.76
CA ILE A 18 -19.75 -13.28 10.01
C ILE A 18 -20.40 -12.20 9.13
N PHE A 19 -19.81 -11.00 9.05
CA PHE A 19 -20.33 -9.93 8.19
C PHE A 19 -20.31 -10.31 6.71
N ALA A 20 -19.25 -10.95 6.22
CA ALA A 20 -19.18 -11.44 4.85
C ALA A 20 -20.24 -12.53 4.58
N LEU A 21 -20.45 -13.45 5.52
CA LEU A 21 -21.44 -14.51 5.41
C LEU A 21 -22.86 -13.94 5.44
N MET A 22 -23.15 -12.96 6.30
CA MET A 22 -24.40 -12.23 6.26
C MET A 22 -24.61 -11.55 4.90
N ALA A 23 -23.59 -10.87 4.36
CA ALA A 23 -23.70 -10.23 3.04
C ALA A 23 -24.05 -11.22 1.92
N LEU A 24 -23.48 -12.44 1.97
CA LEU A 24 -23.79 -13.51 1.01
C LEU A 24 -25.16 -14.15 1.23
N LEU A 25 -25.61 -14.30 2.48
CA LEU A 25 -26.95 -14.85 2.76
C LEU A 25 -28.08 -13.87 2.43
N PHE A 26 -27.82 -12.57 2.58
CA PHE A 26 -28.78 -11.51 2.31
C PHE A 26 -28.64 -10.91 0.90
N SER A 27 -27.68 -11.36 0.08
CA SER A 27 -27.63 -10.98 -1.34
C SER A 27 -28.79 -11.63 -2.08
N ASN A 28 -29.83 -10.84 -2.31
CA ASN A 28 -30.97 -11.26 -3.11
C ASN A 28 -30.60 -11.10 -4.59
N GLU A 29 -30.21 -12.20 -5.25
CA GLU A 29 -30.08 -12.22 -6.71
C GLU A 29 -31.47 -12.07 -7.31
N ALA A 30 -31.93 -10.83 -7.47
CA ALA A 30 -33.00 -10.54 -8.42
C ALA A 30 -32.53 -11.04 -9.79
N VAL A 31 -33.43 -11.65 -10.57
CA VAL A 31 -33.16 -12.25 -11.88
C VAL A 31 -32.26 -11.33 -12.69
N SER A 32 -30.97 -11.65 -12.71
CA SER A 32 -29.93 -10.81 -13.27
C SER A 32 -29.83 -11.13 -14.75
N THR A 33 -30.06 -10.11 -15.55
CA THR A 33 -29.92 -10.20 -17.00
C THR A 33 -28.45 -10.08 -17.38
N GLU A 34 -28.03 -10.61 -18.53
CA GLU A 34 -26.65 -10.49 -19.00
C GLU A 34 -26.16 -9.03 -19.07
N CYS A 35 -27.07 -8.07 -19.15
CA CYS A 35 -26.78 -6.63 -19.13
C CYS A 35 -26.35 -6.11 -17.75
N ASP A 36 -26.83 -6.70 -16.65
CA ASP A 36 -26.46 -6.31 -15.27
C ASP A 36 -25.01 -6.68 -14.95
N TYR A 37 -24.44 -7.64 -15.67
CA TYR A 37 -23.04 -8.07 -15.56
C TYR A 37 -22.09 -7.32 -16.50
N SER A 38 -22.62 -6.46 -17.36
CA SER A 38 -21.79 -5.66 -18.26
C SER A 38 -21.25 -4.42 -17.52
N PRO A 39 -19.97 -4.05 -17.69
CA PRO A 39 -19.38 -2.91 -16.98
C PRO A 39 -20.01 -1.56 -17.35
N PHE A 40 -20.78 -1.50 -18.45
CA PHE A 40 -21.50 -0.32 -18.91
C PHE A 40 -22.87 -0.70 -19.48
N GLU A 41 -23.95 -0.19 -18.89
CA GLU A 41 -25.34 -0.40 -19.34
C GLU A 41 -25.61 0.10 -20.78
N CYS A 42 -24.72 0.93 -21.35
CA CYS A 42 -24.82 1.47 -22.71
C CYS A 42 -24.07 0.66 -23.78
N GLY A 43 -23.56 -0.53 -23.46
CA GLY A 43 -23.15 -1.53 -24.46
C GLY A 43 -21.88 -1.23 -25.27
N VAL A 44 -21.10 -0.22 -24.89
CA VAL A 44 -19.80 0.06 -25.54
C VAL A 44 -18.72 -0.72 -24.81
N MET A 45 -18.39 -1.91 -25.31
CA MET A 45 -17.12 -2.54 -24.95
C MET A 45 -15.99 -1.62 -25.43
N PRO A 46 -15.02 -1.25 -24.56
CA PRO A 46 -13.88 -0.49 -25.00
C PRO A 46 -13.14 -1.31 -26.06
N PHE A 47 -13.16 -0.84 -27.32
CA PHE A 47 -12.45 -1.45 -28.45
C PHE A 47 -10.93 -1.28 -28.38
N HIS A 48 -10.41 -0.83 -27.24
CA HIS A 48 -9.02 -0.43 -27.12
C HIS A 48 -8.20 -1.53 -26.45
N GLU A 49 -7.05 -1.82 -27.05
CA GLU A 49 -6.18 -2.92 -26.65
C GLU A 49 -5.82 -2.89 -25.17
N THR A 50 -5.78 -4.08 -24.58
CA THR A 50 -5.56 -4.41 -23.16
C THR A 50 -4.22 -3.95 -22.60
N PHE A 51 -3.33 -3.42 -23.44
CA PHE A 51 -2.10 -2.74 -23.03
C PHE A 51 -2.26 -1.24 -23.21
N HIS A 52 -2.78 -0.58 -22.19
CA HIS A 52 -2.50 0.83 -22.00
C HIS A 52 -1.14 0.94 -21.34
N GLY A 53 -0.20 1.61 -22.02
CA GLY A 53 1.09 1.96 -21.42
C GLY A 53 0.82 2.81 -20.18
N MET A 54 1.15 2.27 -19.01
CA MET A 54 1.15 3.04 -17.78
C MET A 54 2.23 4.13 -17.89
N HIS A 55 1.92 5.35 -17.47
CA HIS A 55 2.92 6.41 -17.39
C HIS A 55 4.08 5.96 -16.49
N ILE A 56 5.32 6.20 -16.94
CA ILE A 56 6.53 5.76 -16.24
C ILE A 56 6.60 6.27 -14.79
N SER A 57 5.99 7.42 -14.51
CA SER A 57 5.95 8.04 -13.18
C SER A 57 5.31 7.14 -12.12
N TYR A 58 4.33 6.31 -12.47
CA TYR A 58 3.73 5.36 -11.52
C TYR A 58 4.71 4.25 -11.11
N TYR A 59 5.58 3.84 -12.02
CA TYR A 59 6.64 2.88 -11.72
C TYR A 59 7.71 3.48 -10.81
N SER A 60 8.10 4.74 -11.06
CA SER A 60 9.04 5.48 -10.21
C SER A 60 8.56 5.57 -8.76
N VAL A 61 7.28 5.90 -8.54
CA VAL A 61 6.70 5.94 -7.19
C VAL A 61 6.77 4.57 -6.50
N GLY A 62 6.58 3.48 -7.26
CA GLY A 62 6.68 2.12 -6.73
C GLY A 62 8.11 1.75 -6.29
N ILE A 63 9.13 2.12 -7.07
CA ILE A 63 10.54 1.92 -6.67
C ILE A 63 10.86 2.77 -5.45
N LEU A 64 10.44 4.04 -5.44
CA LEU A 64 10.68 4.95 -4.33
C LEU A 64 10.08 4.43 -3.02
N PHE A 65 8.84 3.93 -3.07
CA PHE A 65 8.21 3.29 -1.94
C PHE A 65 9.00 2.07 -1.45
N LEU A 66 9.45 1.21 -2.38
CA LEU A 66 10.21 0.01 -2.04
C LEU A 66 11.54 0.35 -1.35
N VAL A 67 12.28 1.35 -1.86
CA VAL A 67 13.54 1.78 -1.25
C VAL A 67 13.31 2.33 0.16
N PHE A 68 12.35 3.24 0.34
CA PHE A 68 12.04 3.78 1.66
C PHE A 68 11.53 2.73 2.64
N ASP A 69 10.76 1.73 2.19
CA ASP A 69 10.28 0.65 3.04
C ASP A 69 11.44 -0.23 3.54
N ILE A 70 12.39 -0.59 2.65
CA ILE A 70 13.60 -1.34 3.04
C ILE A 70 14.44 -0.55 4.06
N GLU A 71 14.63 0.74 3.84
CA GLU A 71 15.38 1.61 4.74
C GLU A 71 14.69 1.73 6.11
N LEU A 72 13.37 1.84 6.15
CA LEU A 72 12.62 1.83 7.42
C LEU A 72 12.72 0.49 8.14
N VAL A 73 12.62 -0.64 7.44
CA VAL A 73 12.79 -1.97 8.03
C VAL A 73 14.17 -2.12 8.68
N ILE A 74 15.22 -1.56 8.07
CA ILE A 74 16.58 -1.55 8.64
C ILE A 74 16.66 -0.61 9.86
N SER A 75 15.92 0.50 9.86
CA SER A 75 15.95 1.49 10.94
C SER A 75 15.33 1.02 12.27
N ILE A 76 14.30 0.17 12.21
CA ILE A 76 13.52 -0.24 13.40
C ILE A 76 14.34 -1.07 14.41
N PRO A 77 15.10 -2.10 14.01
CA PRO A 77 15.94 -2.88 14.93
C PRO A 77 16.92 -2.03 15.74
N LEU A 78 17.41 -0.93 15.17
CA LEU A 78 18.37 -0.02 15.81
C LEU A 78 17.78 0.71 17.03
N VAL A 79 16.44 0.81 17.14
CA VAL A 79 15.77 1.35 18.35
C VAL A 79 15.98 0.44 19.55
N PHE A 80 16.06 -0.86 19.32
CA PHE A 80 16.15 -1.88 20.37
C PHE A 80 17.59 -2.18 20.80
N ILE A 81 18.59 -1.65 20.08
CA ILE A 81 19.99 -1.79 20.48
C ILE A 81 20.24 -0.84 21.67
N GLY A 82 20.86 -1.35 22.72
CA GLY A 82 21.21 -0.61 23.94
C GLY A 82 22.34 0.42 23.76
N LEU A 83 22.30 1.22 22.69
CA LEU A 83 23.23 2.32 22.44
C LEU A 83 23.01 3.47 23.43
N ALA A 84 24.05 4.26 23.66
CA ALA A 84 23.91 5.52 24.39
C ALA A 84 22.94 6.46 23.65
N THR A 85 22.21 7.29 24.40
CA THR A 85 21.21 8.20 23.84
C THR A 85 21.79 9.14 22.78
N THR A 86 23.04 9.59 22.96
CA THR A 86 23.77 10.46 22.03
C THR A 86 24.09 9.76 20.71
N GLU A 87 24.55 8.50 20.77
CA GLU A 87 24.89 7.70 19.58
C GLU A 87 23.64 7.37 18.76
N ARG A 88 22.53 7.04 19.43
CA ARG A 88 21.25 6.78 18.79
C ARG A 88 20.72 8.01 18.05
N VAL A 89 20.76 9.18 18.69
CA VAL A 89 20.33 10.44 18.07
C VAL A 89 21.22 10.81 16.88
N MET A 90 22.54 10.65 17.02
CA MET A 90 23.47 10.92 15.93
C MET A 90 23.20 10.00 14.73
N PHE A 91 23.08 8.69 14.96
CA PHE A 91 22.78 7.73 13.90
C PHE A 91 21.47 8.06 13.18
N TRP A 92 20.38 8.28 13.93
CA TRP A 92 19.08 8.63 13.34
C TRP A 92 19.14 9.94 12.57
N SER A 93 19.86 10.95 13.08
CA SER A 93 20.00 12.23 12.37
C SER A 93 20.71 12.07 11.03
N VAL A 94 21.79 11.30 10.98
CA VAL A 94 22.54 11.03 9.74
C VAL A 94 21.70 10.18 8.79
N PHE A 95 21.04 9.15 9.30
CA PHE A 95 20.17 8.28 8.52
C PHE A 95 19.04 9.06 7.87
N SER A 96 18.29 9.86 8.64
CA SER A 96 17.21 10.71 8.12
C SER A 96 17.70 11.77 7.14
N LEU A 97 18.90 12.33 7.33
CA LEU A 97 19.49 13.28 6.38
C LEU A 97 19.75 12.63 5.02
N ILE A 98 20.24 11.39 5.00
CA ILE A 98 20.46 10.64 3.75
C ILE A 98 19.14 10.40 3.02
N LEU A 99 18.08 10.01 3.74
CA LEU A 99 16.73 9.83 3.19
C LEU A 99 16.20 11.11 2.53
N ILE A 100 16.29 12.23 3.24
CA ILE A 100 15.83 13.53 2.74
C ILE A 100 16.64 13.97 1.52
N MET A 101 17.96 13.74 1.53
CA MET A 101 18.82 14.07 0.40
C MET A 101 18.49 13.23 -0.84
N GLY A 102 18.25 11.92 -0.67
CA GLY A 102 17.81 11.03 -1.74
C GLY A 102 16.48 11.48 -2.34
N LEU A 103 15.51 11.82 -1.49
CA LEU A 103 14.21 12.35 -1.93
C LEU A 103 14.36 13.65 -2.71
N PHE A 104 15.20 14.57 -2.22
CA PHE A 104 15.42 15.85 -2.87
C PHE A 104 16.04 15.67 -4.26
N MET A 105 17.01 14.76 -4.41
CA MET A 105 17.58 14.46 -5.72
C MET A 105 16.53 13.92 -6.69
N GLU A 106 15.63 13.04 -6.25
CA GLU A 106 14.60 12.48 -7.13
C GLU A 106 13.55 13.50 -7.58
N ILE A 107 13.22 14.47 -6.71
CA ILE A 107 12.36 15.60 -7.05
C ILE A 107 13.02 16.46 -8.14
N GLU A 108 14.31 16.79 -7.99
CA GLU A 108 15.07 17.56 -8.99
C GLU A 108 15.20 16.82 -10.34
N PHE A 109 15.26 15.48 -10.33
CA PHE A 109 15.24 14.68 -11.56
C PHE A 109 13.87 14.64 -12.27
N GLY A 110 12.82 15.20 -11.67
CA GLY A 110 11.49 15.28 -12.29
C GLY A 110 10.77 13.93 -12.42
N SER A 111 11.27 12.88 -11.74
CA SER A 111 10.66 11.54 -11.71
C SER A 111 9.23 11.55 -11.12
N LEU A 112 8.98 12.56 -10.27
CA LEU A 112 7.73 12.78 -9.56
C LEU A 112 6.91 13.95 -10.13
N ASP A 113 7.11 14.36 -11.39
CA ASP A 113 6.23 15.37 -12.00
C ASP A 113 5.05 14.68 -12.71
N TRP A 114 3.83 15.06 -12.31
CA TRP A 114 2.57 14.40 -12.67
C TRP A 114 1.82 15.21 -13.74
N LYS A 115 2.51 16.15 -14.39
CA LYS A 115 1.95 16.99 -15.45
C LYS A 115 2.39 16.48 -16.82
N GLN A 116 1.72 15.43 -17.29
CA GLN A 116 1.52 15.20 -18.73
C GLN A 116 0.35 14.24 -18.97
#